data_AF-A0A822D8G7-F1
#
_entry.id   AF-A0A822D8G7-F1
#
_cell.length_a   1.000
_cell.length_b   1.000
_cell.length_c   1.000
_cell.angle_alpha   90.00
_cell.angle_beta   90.00
_cell.angle_gamma   90.00
#
_symmetry.space_group_name_H-M   'P 1'
#
loop_
_entity.id
_entity.type
_entity.pdbx_description
1 polymer ?
#
loop_
_entity_poly.entity_id
_entity_poly.type
_entity_poly.pdbx_seq_one_letter_code
_entity_poly.pdbx_strand_id
1 'polypeptide(L)' 'MLTFLRLPIIHTIPANAIWVQNGITVAGGKVSGDATNQLYLPHGLFVDDNQTVVIADYNNHRIMQWKNGDTT' A
#
# COMPACT_ATOMS: atom_id res chain seq x y z
N MET A 1 -20.61 8.87 -28.19
CA MET A 1 -20.74 7.57 -27.51
C MET A 1 -19.46 7.35 -26.72
N LEU A 2 -19.50 7.43 -25.39
CA LEU A 2 -18.34 7.14 -24.54
C LEU A 2 -18.16 5.62 -24.51
N THR A 3 -17.12 5.12 -25.17
CA THR A 3 -16.75 3.70 -25.13
C THR A 3 -16.04 3.43 -23.80
N PHE A 4 -16.72 2.71 -22.91
CA PHE A 4 -16.07 2.14 -21.73
C PHE A 4 -15.11 1.04 -22.18
N LEU A 5 -13.80 1.28 -22.09
CA LEU A 5 -12.80 0.23 -22.25
C LEU A 5 -12.89 -0.70 -21.02
N ARG A 6 -13.69 -1.77 -21.13
CA ARG A 6 -13.70 -2.85 -20.14
C ARG A 6 -12.32 -3.51 -20.22
N LEU A 7 -11.46 -3.30 -19.23
CA LEU A 7 -10.24 -4.10 -19.09
C LEU A 7 -10.66 -5.58 -19.03
N PRO A 8 -10.05 -6.46 -19.83
CA PRO A 8 -10.40 -7.87 -19.80
C PRO A 8 -10.06 -8.41 -18.40
N ILE A 9 -11.03 -9.06 -17.77
CA ILE A 9 -10.77 -9.90 -16.60
C ILE A 9 -9.91 -11.05 -17.13
N ILE A 10 -8.60 -11.01 -16.87
CA ILE A 10 -7.69 -12.10 -17.25
C ILE A 10 -8.00 -13.29 -16.34
N HIS A 11 -8.71 -14.28 -16.86
CA HIS A 11 -9.03 -15.51 -16.13
C HIS A 11 -7.82 -16.47 -16.02
N THR A 12 -6.75 -16.21 -16.78
CA THR A 12 -5.51 -17.00 -16.75
C THR A 12 -4.30 -16.10 -16.93
N ILE A 13 -3.49 -15.93 -15.88
CA ILE A 13 -2.18 -15.25 -15.98
C ILE A 13 -1.25 -16.14 -16.82
N PRO A 14 -0.62 -15.65 -17.90
CA PRO A 14 0.25 -16.46 -18.73
C PRO A 14 1.51 -16.89 -17.95
N ALA A 15 2.05 -18.07 -18.29
CA ALA A 15 3.21 -18.65 -17.59
C ALA A 15 4.48 -17.76 -17.62
N ASN A 16 4.54 -16.81 -18.55
CA ASN A 16 5.62 -15.83 -18.69
C ASN A 16 5.21 -14.40 -18.24
N ALA A 17 4.15 -14.26 -17.45
CA ALA A 17 3.75 -12.96 -16.92
C ALA A 17 4.87 -12.36 -16.06
N ILE A 18 5.27 -11.13 -16.39
CA ILE A 18 6.21 -10.34 -15.59
C ILE A 18 5.38 -9.39 -14.74
N TRP A 19 5.39 -9.61 -13.42
CA TRP A 19 4.78 -8.68 -12.48
C TRP A 19 5.69 -7.47 -12.30
N VAL A 20 5.26 -6.31 -12.79
CA VAL A 20 5.97 -5.06 -12.56
C VAL A 20 5.50 -4.48 -11.22
N GLN A 21 6.42 -4.39 -10.26
CA GLN A 21 6.13 -3.78 -8.96
C GLN A 21 6.38 -2.26 -9.06
N ASN A 22 5.32 -1.48 -9.32
CA ASN A 22 5.36 -0.02 -9.45
C ASN A 22 5.10 0.73 -8.12
N GLY A 23 5.24 0.05 -6.98
CA GLY A 23 4.98 0.66 -5.67
C GLY A 23 6.16 1.50 -5.16
N ILE A 24 5.87 2.51 -4.35
CA ILE A 24 6.86 3.24 -3.55
C ILE A 24 6.79 2.78 -2.09
N THR A 25 7.91 2.88 -1.37
CA THR A 25 7.91 2.69 0.09
C THR A 25 7.72 4.05 0.75
N VAL A 26 6.61 4.23 1.47
CA VAL A 26 6.28 5.47 2.19
C VAL A 26 6.70 5.40 3.67
N ALA A 27 6.70 4.20 4.26
CA ALA A 27 7.18 3.98 5.61
C ALA A 27 7.74 2.57 5.81
N GLY A 28 8.65 2.43 6.77
CA GLY A 28 9.37 1.18 7.07
C GLY A 28 10.86 1.27 6.74
N GLY A 29 11.56 0.13 6.77
CA GLY A 29 12.99 0.06 6.49
C GLY A 29 13.75 -0.74 7.54
N LYS A 30 15.05 -0.46 7.69
CA LYS A 30 15.95 -1.23 8.57
C LYS A 30 15.86 -0.84 10.05
N VAL A 31 15.31 0.34 10.37
CA VAL A 31 15.33 0.91 11.72
C VAL A 31 13.92 1.29 12.14
N SER A 32 13.50 0.84 13.32
CA SER A 32 12.27 1.26 13.96
C SER A 32 12.40 2.67 14.53
N GLY A 33 11.33 3.45 14.49
CA GLY A 33 11.30 4.81 15.05
C GLY A 33 9.94 5.46 14.90
N ASP A 34 9.86 6.73 15.26
CA ASP A 34 8.63 7.53 15.35
C ASP A 34 8.53 8.62 14.27
N ALA A 35 9.51 8.72 13.37
CA ALA A 35 9.41 9.58 12.19
C ALA A 35 8.22 9.17 11.30
N THR A 36 7.75 10.07 10.43
CA THR A 36 6.57 9.81 9.57
C THR A 36 6.77 8.65 8.61
N ASN A 37 8.02 8.40 8.20
CA ASN A 37 8.41 7.28 7.35
C ASN A 37 8.93 6.05 8.14
N GLN A 38 8.76 6.03 9.45
CA GLN A 38 9.17 4.92 10.31
C GLN A 38 7.99 4.31 11.05
N LEU A 39 8.13 3.05 11.43
CA LEU A 39 7.17 2.29 12.21
C LEU A 39 7.91 1.62 13.37
N TYR A 40 7.22 1.36 14.48
CA TYR A 40 7.73 0.66 15.63
C TYR A 40 6.76 -0.42 16.13
N LEU A 41 7.11 -1.68 15.81
CA LEU A 41 6.32 -2.89 16.08
C LEU A 41 4.86 -2.75 15.63
N PRO A 42 4.57 -2.47 14.34
CA PRO A 42 3.18 -2.37 13.87
C PRO A 42 2.47 -3.73 13.97
N HIS A 43 1.22 -3.75 14.45
CA HIS A 43 0.47 -4.98 14.71
C HIS A 43 -0.76 -5.17 13.82
N GLY A 44 -1.14 -4.16 13.03
CA GLY A 44 -2.31 -4.21 12.16
C GLY A 44 -2.11 -3.42 10.88
N LEU A 45 -2.63 -3.96 9.78
CA LEU A 45 -2.67 -3.36 8.45
C LEU A 45 -4.08 -3.51 7.89
N PHE A 46 -4.65 -2.42 7.42
CA PHE A 46 -5.92 -2.40 6.71
C PHE A 46 -5.79 -1.55 5.45
N VAL A 47 -6.50 -1.93 4.39
CA VAL A 47 -6.61 -1.15 3.15
C VAL A 47 -8.08 -1.01 2.80
N ASP A 48 -8.55 0.23 2.60
CA ASP A 48 -9.94 0.51 2.22
C ASP A 48 -10.15 0.49 0.70
N ASP A 49 -11.42 0.59 0.27
CA ASP A 49 -11.79 0.61 -1.16
C ASP A 49 -11.23 1.83 -1.93
N ASN A 50 -10.82 2.89 -1.21
CA ASN A 50 -10.16 4.06 -1.77
C ASN A 50 -8.63 3.89 -1.87
N GLN A 51 -8.11 2.69 -1.60
CA GLN A 51 -6.68 2.38 -1.55
C GLN A 51 -5.94 3.20 -0.47
N THR A 52 -6.64 3.57 0.60
CA THR A 52 -6.02 4.13 1.79
C THR A 52 -5.43 3.00 2.61
N VAL A 53 -4.14 3.09 2.89
CA VAL A 53 -3.42 2.20 3.80
C VAL A 53 -3.50 2.76 5.21
N VAL A 54 -3.90 1.93 6.17
CA VAL A 54 -3.96 2.26 7.59
C VAL A 54 -3.13 1.23 8.37
N ILE A 55 -2.21 1.71 9.21
CA ILE A 55 -1.35 0.87 10.05
C ILE A 55 -1.54 1.23 11.52
N ALA A 56 -1.73 0.21 12.35
CA ALA A 56 -1.64 0.33 13.80
C ALA A 56 -0.17 0.23 14.22
N ASP A 57 0.47 1.39 14.38
CA ASP A 57 1.88 1.54 14.75
C ASP A 57 2.01 1.42 16.28
N TYR A 58 1.86 0.18 16.75
CA TYR A 58 1.48 -0.15 18.12
C TYR A 58 2.41 0.44 19.18
N ASN A 59 3.73 0.33 19.01
CA ASN A 59 4.66 0.77 20.05
C ASN A 59 4.97 2.27 19.99
N ASN A 60 4.56 2.94 18.92
CA ASN A 60 4.49 4.40 18.85
C ASN A 60 3.13 4.94 19.33
N HIS A 61 2.21 4.06 19.76
CA HIS A 61 0.88 4.43 20.26
C HIS A 61 0.07 5.31 19.28
N ARG A 62 0.22 5.07 17.97
CA ARG A 62 -0.44 5.87 16.92
C ARG A 62 -1.06 5.01 15.83
N ILE A 63 -1.95 5.63 15.08
CA ILE A 63 -2.45 5.10 13.80
C ILE A 63 -1.84 5.95 12.69
N MET A 64 -1.20 5.28 11.73
CA MET A 64 -0.65 5.92 10.55
C MET A 64 -1.55 5.66 9.34
N GLN A 65 -1.64 6.63 8.44
CA GLN A 65 -2.49 6.55 7.25
C GLN A 65 -1.80 7.17 6.05
N TRP A 66 -1.88 6.47 4.92
CA TRP A 66 -1.48 6.97 3.60
C TRP A 66 -2.62 6.75 2.63
N LYS A 67 -3.12 7.82 2.01
CA LYS A 67 -4.09 7.75 0.92
C LYS A 67 -3.39 7.38 -0.37
N ASN A 68 -4.17 6.97 -1.36
CA ASN A 68 -3.64 6.71 -2.69
C ASN A 68 -2.93 7.96 -3.26
N GLY A 69 -1.66 7.81 -3.62
CA GLY A 69 -0.81 8.88 -4.13
C GLY A 69 0.03 9.61 -3.07
N ASP A 70 -0.16 9.34 -1.78
CA ASP A 70 0.71 9.87 -0.74
C ASP A 70 2.12 9.25 -0.86
N THR A 71 3.15 10.05 -0.60
CA THR A 71 4.56 9.65 -0.74
C THR A 71 5.33 9.63 0.57
N THR A 72 4.74 10.09 1.67
CA THR A 72 5.34 10.21 3.00
C THR A 72 4.28 10.14 4.08
#